data_AF-A0A7Z2NW41-F1
#
_entry.id   AF-A0A7Z2NW41-F1
#
_cell.length_a   1.000
_cell.length_b   1.000
_cell.length_c   1.000
_cell.angle_alpha   90.00
_cell.angle_beta   90.00
_cell.angle_gamma   90.00
#
_symmetry.space_group_name_H-M   'P 1'
#
loop_
_entity.id
_entity.type
_entity.pdbx_description
1 polymer ?
#
loop_
_entity_poly.entity_id
_entity_poly.type
_entity_poly.pdbx_seq_one_letter_code
_entity_poly.pdbx_strand_id
1 'polypeptide(L)'
;MAIPGSGPRRVAGGGDAGAVLAVVTDMPDPEDLGGNMLLSGAAGLLFDRMLGAIGLARPAIWLAPLAVARPVAGQVPAADQPALAAILRHQLSLTGAEQLLVMGDAASRALTGTETARARGRFHSVNLGDRTVAVAATFHPRLLLRRPALKAEAWADLQMVAARMTGGGSQCA
;
A
#
# COMPACT_ATOMS: atom_id res chain seq x y z
N MET A 1 10.61 -3.92 -25.15
CA MET A 1 10.71 -4.24 -23.71
C MET A 1 9.29 -4.37 -23.17
N ALA A 2 8.80 -5.59 -22.91
CA ALA A 2 7.46 -5.81 -22.37
C ALA A 2 7.49 -5.52 -20.86
N ILE A 3 6.58 -4.66 -20.38
CA ILE A 3 6.44 -4.40 -18.94
C ILE A 3 5.83 -5.64 -18.28
N PRO A 4 6.49 -6.28 -17.29
CA PRO A 4 5.94 -7.44 -16.58
C PRO A 4 4.56 -7.12 -15.98
N GLY A 5 3.62 -8.05 -16.10
CA GLY A 5 2.21 -7.85 -15.75
C GLY A 5 1.32 -7.31 -16.87
N SER A 6 1.41 -7.83 -18.11
CA SER A 6 0.52 -7.43 -19.21
C SER A 6 -0.90 -8.02 -19.10
N GLY A 7 -1.67 -7.57 -18.11
CA GLY A 7 -3.14 -7.70 -18.16
C GLY A 7 -3.73 -6.71 -19.17
N PRO A 8 -4.92 -6.97 -19.75
CA PRO A 8 -5.52 -6.10 -20.77
C PRO A 8 -5.89 -4.71 -20.24
N ARG A 9 -6.05 -4.58 -18.91
CA ARG A 9 -6.40 -3.32 -18.25
C ARG A 9 -5.42 -3.04 -17.12
N ARG A 10 -4.74 -1.89 -17.22
CA ARG A 10 -3.82 -1.38 -16.21
C ARG A 10 -4.53 -0.32 -15.40
N VAL A 11 -4.39 -0.39 -14.08
CA VAL A 11 -4.86 0.63 -13.15
C VAL A 11 -3.61 1.21 -12.50
N ALA A 12 -3.31 2.46 -12.83
CA ALA A 12 -2.18 3.17 -12.26
C ALA A 12 -2.47 3.61 -10.83
N GLY A 13 -1.40 3.77 -10.05
CA GLY A 13 -1.45 4.53 -8.81
C GLY A 13 -1.53 6.04 -9.06
N GLY A 14 -1.78 6.79 -8.00
CA GLY A 14 -1.79 8.24 -8.01
C GLY A 14 -2.23 8.80 -6.66
N GLY A 15 -2.12 10.11 -6.52
CA GLY A 15 -2.47 10.84 -5.31
C GLY A 15 -1.70 12.15 -5.22
N ASP A 16 -1.68 12.74 -4.03
CA ASP A 16 -0.89 13.94 -3.77
C ASP A 16 0.60 13.60 -3.73
N ALA A 17 1.41 14.31 -4.51
CA ALA A 17 2.87 14.16 -4.52
C ALA A 17 3.49 14.61 -3.19
N GLY A 18 2.82 15.50 -2.44
CA GLY A 18 3.20 15.94 -1.10
C GLY A 18 2.61 15.11 0.04
N ALA A 19 1.96 13.98 -0.25
CA ALA A 19 1.32 13.16 0.77
C ALA A 19 2.34 12.62 1.79
N VAL A 20 2.06 12.82 3.08
CA VAL A 20 2.88 12.30 4.20
C VAL A 20 2.81 10.76 4.26
N LEU A 21 1.69 10.18 3.84
CA LEU A 21 1.45 8.73 3.81
C LEU A 21 1.26 8.24 2.37
N ALA A 22 2.02 7.22 2.00
CA ALA A 22 1.77 6.43 0.80
C ALA A 22 1.25 5.03 1.16
N VAL A 23 0.21 4.57 0.45
CA VAL A 23 -0.38 3.25 0.59
C VAL A 23 0.01 2.39 -0.62
N VAL A 24 0.47 1.17 -0.35
CA VAL A 24 0.86 0.21 -1.37
C VAL A 24 -0.02 -1.03 -1.31
N THR A 25 -0.53 -1.50 -2.45
CA THR A 25 -1.29 -2.75 -2.57
C THR A 25 -0.58 -3.76 -3.47
N ASP A 26 -0.99 -5.04 -3.45
CA ASP A 26 -0.38 -6.07 -4.31
C ASP A 26 -0.65 -5.81 -5.80
N MET A 27 -1.92 -5.64 -6.15
CA MET A 27 -2.41 -5.49 -7.52
C MET A 27 -3.86 -5.00 -7.50
N PRO A 28 -4.41 -4.48 -8.60
CA PRO A 28 -5.82 -4.12 -8.71
C PRO A 28 -6.73 -5.32 -8.42
N ASP A 29 -7.81 -5.08 -7.67
CA ASP A 29 -8.88 -6.04 -7.48
C ASP A 29 -9.83 -6.10 -8.70
N PRO A 30 -10.63 -7.16 -8.86
CA PRO A 30 -11.54 -7.28 -10.00
C PRO A 30 -12.50 -6.08 -10.15
N GLU A 31 -12.96 -5.53 -9.02
CA GLU A 31 -13.81 -4.32 -8.97
C GLU A 31 -13.06 -3.08 -9.48
N ASP A 32 -11.75 -2.98 -9.23
CA ASP A 32 -10.89 -1.87 -9.65
C ASP A 32 -10.75 -1.77 -11.15
N LEU A 33 -10.81 -2.92 -11.83
CA LEU A 33 -10.70 -2.99 -13.28
C LEU A 33 -11.85 -2.21 -13.93
N GLY A 34 -13.08 -2.33 -13.44
CA GLY A 34 -14.24 -1.62 -14.01
C GLY A 34 -14.11 -0.10 -13.92
N GLY A 35 -13.76 0.38 -12.72
CA GLY A 35 -13.69 1.80 -12.38
C GLY A 35 -12.36 2.50 -12.68
N ASN A 36 -11.33 1.76 -13.11
CA ASN A 36 -9.97 2.27 -13.30
C ASN A 36 -9.42 3.02 -12.07
N MET A 37 -9.74 2.51 -10.88
CA MET A 37 -9.36 3.09 -9.60
C MET A 37 -9.04 1.97 -8.61
N LEU A 38 -7.87 2.06 -7.96
CA LEU A 38 -7.45 1.07 -6.96
C LEU A 38 -8.32 1.13 -5.71
N LEU A 39 -8.52 -0.02 -5.08
CA LEU A 39 -9.33 -0.15 -3.86
C LEU A 39 -10.71 0.49 -4.10
N SER A 40 -11.47 -0.06 -5.03
CA SER A 40 -12.83 0.38 -5.36
C SER A 40 -13.88 -0.58 -4.79
N GLY A 41 -15.16 -0.24 -5.00
CA GLY A 41 -16.29 -1.06 -4.57
C GLY A 41 -16.31 -1.33 -3.06
N ALA A 42 -16.62 -2.56 -2.65
CA ALA A 42 -16.77 -2.88 -1.22
C ALA A 42 -15.46 -2.77 -0.44
N ALA A 43 -14.35 -3.19 -1.05
CA ALA A 43 -13.02 -3.08 -0.46
C ALA A 43 -12.59 -1.60 -0.34
N GLY A 44 -12.94 -0.79 -1.34
CA GLY A 44 -12.71 0.65 -1.34
C GLY A 44 -13.47 1.39 -0.24
N LEU A 45 -14.75 1.08 -0.05
CA LEU A 45 -15.54 1.70 1.02
C LEU A 45 -14.97 1.38 2.41
N LEU A 46 -14.46 0.16 2.62
CA LEU A 46 -13.78 -0.18 3.87
C LEU A 46 -12.45 0.57 3.99
N PHE A 47 -11.67 0.65 2.92
CA PHE A 47 -10.42 1.41 2.90
C PHE A 47 -10.64 2.89 3.25
N ASP A 48 -11.64 3.54 2.65
CA ASP A 48 -11.91 4.95 2.93
C ASP A 48 -12.34 5.16 4.39
N ARG A 49 -13.07 4.20 4.99
CA ARG A 49 -13.39 4.20 6.43
C ARG A 49 -12.15 4.00 7.30
N MET A 50 -11.23 3.14 6.88
CA MET A 50 -9.94 2.92 7.57
C MET A 50 -9.10 4.20 7.58
N LEU A 51 -9.01 4.91 6.44
CA LEU A 51 -8.35 6.21 6.35
C LEU A 51 -9.04 7.27 7.22
N GLY A 52 -10.37 7.36 7.14
CA GLY A 52 -11.13 8.31 7.95
C GLY A 52 -10.94 8.09 9.46
N ALA A 53 -10.80 6.84 9.90
CA ALA A 53 -10.54 6.51 11.29
C ALA A 53 -9.17 6.97 11.80
N ILE A 54 -8.20 7.21 10.89
CA ILE A 54 -6.90 7.83 11.21
C ILE A 54 -6.82 9.30 10.80
N GLY A 55 -7.96 9.93 10.48
CA GLY A 55 -8.03 11.35 10.13
C GLY A 55 -7.55 11.71 8.72
N LEU A 56 -7.43 10.73 7.83
CA LEU A 56 -7.02 10.93 6.44
C LEU A 56 -8.18 10.76 5.47
N ALA A 57 -8.05 11.41 4.32
CA ALA A 57 -8.90 11.20 3.17
C ALA A 57 -8.07 10.67 1.99
N ARG A 58 -8.71 9.93 1.09
CA ARG A 58 -8.06 9.35 -0.10
C ARG A 58 -7.26 10.36 -0.95
N PRO A 59 -7.70 11.62 -1.16
CA PRO A 59 -6.91 12.60 -1.92
C PRO A 59 -5.61 13.04 -1.22
N ALA A 60 -5.53 12.89 0.11
CA ALA A 60 -4.39 13.31 0.91
C ALA A 60 -3.29 12.24 1.03
N ILE A 61 -3.46 11.09 0.35
CA ILE A 61 -2.49 10.01 0.34
C ILE A 61 -2.01 9.75 -1.08
N TRP A 62 -0.84 9.13 -1.19
CA TRP A 62 -0.39 8.52 -2.43
C TRP A 62 -0.78 7.04 -2.46
N LEU A 63 -1.49 6.55 -3.47
CA LEU A 63 -1.88 5.14 -3.57
C LEU A 63 -1.22 4.48 -4.78
N ALA A 64 -0.53 3.35 -4.59
CA ALA A 64 0.12 2.62 -5.67
C ALA A 64 -0.04 1.09 -5.55
N PRO A 65 -0.13 0.34 -6.65
CA PRO A 65 -0.04 -1.11 -6.63
C PRO A 65 1.39 -1.56 -6.95
N LEU A 66 1.81 -2.71 -6.42
CA LEU A 66 3.06 -3.36 -6.83
C LEU A 66 2.99 -3.78 -8.31
N ALA A 67 1.89 -4.42 -8.72
CA ALA A 67 1.61 -4.75 -10.12
C ALA A 67 0.46 -3.90 -10.65
N VAL A 68 0.68 -3.08 -11.69
CA VAL A 68 -0.34 -2.18 -12.27
C VAL A 68 -1.47 -2.90 -13.02
N ALA A 69 -1.31 -4.18 -13.34
CA ALA A 69 -2.37 -4.97 -13.93
C ALA A 69 -2.59 -6.23 -13.12
N ARG A 70 -3.80 -6.77 -13.19
CA ARG A 70 -4.15 -8.01 -12.54
C ARG A 70 -3.77 -9.20 -13.45
N PRO A 71 -2.88 -10.10 -13.02
CA PRO A 71 -2.60 -11.33 -13.77
C PRO A 71 -3.84 -12.24 -13.82
N VAL A 72 -3.95 -13.07 -14.86
CA VAL A 72 -5.07 -14.02 -15.02
C VAL A 72 -5.16 -14.99 -13.83
N ALA A 73 -4.00 -15.40 -13.29
CA ALA A 73 -3.91 -16.24 -12.10
C ALA A 73 -4.35 -15.53 -10.81
N GLY A 74 -4.58 -14.21 -10.83
CA GLY A 74 -5.00 -13.42 -9.68
C GLY A 74 -3.92 -13.25 -8.60
N GLN A 75 -2.65 -13.53 -8.94
CA GLN A 75 -1.47 -13.45 -8.09
C GLN A 75 -0.30 -12.87 -8.88
N VAL A 76 0.54 -12.06 -8.23
CA VAL A 76 1.77 -11.51 -8.83
C VAL A 76 2.81 -12.63 -8.94
N PRO A 77 3.30 -12.97 -10.15
CA PRO A 77 4.31 -14.01 -10.32
C PRO A 77 5.59 -13.69 -9.54
N ALA A 78 6.14 -14.67 -8.83
CA ALA A 78 7.35 -14.49 -8.03
C ALA A 78 8.55 -14.00 -8.88
N ALA A 79 8.64 -14.44 -10.14
CA ALA A 79 9.68 -14.03 -11.08
C ALA A 79 9.62 -12.52 -11.42
N ASP A 80 8.44 -11.91 -11.38
CA ASP A 80 8.25 -10.51 -11.73
C ASP A 80 8.44 -9.58 -10.51
N GLN A 81 8.32 -10.12 -9.29
CA GLN A 81 8.37 -9.33 -8.05
C GLN A 81 9.63 -8.47 -7.91
N PRO A 82 10.86 -8.94 -8.22
CA PRO A 82 12.06 -8.09 -8.11
C PRO A 82 12.01 -6.86 -9.02
N ALA A 83 11.58 -7.03 -10.28
CA ALA A 83 11.47 -5.94 -11.24
C ALA A 83 10.36 -4.94 -10.84
N LEU A 84 9.20 -5.45 -10.43
CA LEU A 84 8.08 -4.63 -9.94
C LEU A 84 8.45 -3.86 -8.68
N ALA A 85 9.18 -4.51 -7.75
CA ALA A 85 9.62 -3.88 -6.52
C ALA A 85 10.65 -2.76 -6.78
N ALA A 86 11.51 -2.90 -7.78
CA ALA A 86 12.43 -1.84 -8.19
C ALA A 86 11.67 -0.63 -8.76
N ILE A 87 10.67 -0.87 -9.62
CA ILE A 87 9.81 0.19 -10.17
C ILE A 87 9.03 0.89 -9.06
N LEU A 88 8.42 0.14 -8.14
CA LEU A 88 7.67 0.69 -7.02
C LEU A 88 8.56 1.55 -6.12
N ARG A 89 9.77 1.07 -5.77
CA ARG A 89 10.73 1.86 -4.97
C ARG A 89 11.08 3.18 -5.66
N HIS A 90 11.32 3.14 -6.97
CA HIS A 90 11.58 4.35 -7.73
C HIS A 90 10.37 5.31 -7.71
N GLN A 91 9.16 4.81 -7.93
CA GLN A 91 7.94 5.65 -7.83
C GLN A 91 7.80 6.29 -6.44
N LEU A 92 8.02 5.51 -5.38
CA LEU A 92 7.94 6.00 -4.01
C LEU A 92 9.03 7.03 -3.70
N SER A 93 10.24 6.89 -4.26
CA SER A 93 11.33 7.87 -4.11
C SER A 93 10.96 9.25 -4.66
N LEU A 94 10.09 9.30 -5.67
CA LEU A 94 9.61 10.54 -6.29
C LEU A 94 8.46 11.19 -5.51
N THR A 95 7.89 10.51 -4.52
CA THR A 95 6.85 11.08 -3.64
C THR A 95 7.50 11.81 -2.46
N GLY A 96 6.76 12.68 -1.77
CA GLY A 96 7.16 13.27 -0.48
C GLY A 96 6.87 12.40 0.74
N ALA A 97 6.43 11.14 0.56
CA ALA A 97 5.95 10.32 1.66
C ALA A 97 7.05 9.97 2.68
N GLU A 98 6.74 10.23 3.95
CA GLU A 98 7.60 9.91 5.10
C GLU A 98 7.28 8.53 5.67
N GLN A 99 6.06 8.05 5.42
CA GLN A 99 5.54 6.78 5.90
C GLN A 99 4.86 5.99 4.79
N LEU A 100 5.03 4.67 4.83
CA LEU A 100 4.36 3.73 3.93
C LEU A 100 3.43 2.81 4.71
N LEU A 101 2.23 2.59 4.20
CA LEU A 101 1.31 1.55 4.66
C LEU A 101 1.12 0.51 3.55
N VAL A 102 1.55 -0.71 3.80
CA VAL A 102 1.51 -1.79 2.82
C VAL A 102 0.38 -2.75 3.13
N MET A 103 -0.44 -3.02 2.12
CA MET A 103 -1.63 -3.85 2.20
C MET A 103 -1.53 -5.03 1.24
N GLY A 104 -1.20 -6.20 1.76
CA GLY A 104 -1.07 -7.44 0.98
C GLY A 104 0.32 -8.07 1.04
N ASP A 105 0.36 -9.37 0.76
CA ASP A 105 1.53 -10.20 1.01
C ASP A 105 2.64 -9.98 -0.03
N ALA A 106 2.29 -9.74 -1.30
CA ALA A 106 3.28 -9.53 -2.34
C ALA A 106 3.99 -8.19 -2.16
N ALA A 107 3.23 -7.12 -1.89
CA ALA A 107 3.74 -5.80 -1.59
C ALA A 107 4.53 -5.79 -0.27
N SER A 108 4.04 -6.49 0.76
CA SER A 108 4.78 -6.65 2.03
C SER A 108 6.12 -7.32 1.80
N ARG A 109 6.15 -8.46 1.09
CA ARG A 109 7.41 -9.16 0.78
C ARG A 109 8.35 -8.29 -0.05
N ALA A 110 7.82 -7.56 -1.03
CA ALA A 110 8.60 -6.68 -1.88
C ALA A 110 9.30 -5.55 -1.11
N LEU A 111 8.66 -4.99 -0.07
CA LEU A 111 9.18 -3.86 0.69
C LEU A 111 9.89 -4.26 1.98
N THR A 112 9.31 -5.16 2.78
CA THR A 112 9.82 -5.55 4.12
C THR A 112 10.57 -6.88 4.12
N GLY A 113 10.57 -7.62 3.02
CA GLY A 113 11.21 -8.94 2.92
C GLY A 113 10.40 -10.09 3.53
N THR A 114 9.20 -9.83 4.08
CA THR A 114 8.33 -10.85 4.67
C THR A 114 6.85 -10.58 4.42
N GLU A 115 6.02 -11.60 4.60
CA GLU A 115 4.57 -11.54 4.41
C GLU A 115 3.85 -10.68 5.47
N THR A 116 2.65 -10.21 5.16
CA THR A 116 1.94 -9.21 5.98
C THR A 116 1.75 -9.70 7.41
N ALA A 117 1.40 -10.98 7.59
CA ALA A 117 1.15 -11.57 8.91
C ALA A 117 2.37 -11.51 9.85
N ARG A 118 3.60 -11.56 9.30
CA ARG A 118 4.86 -11.47 10.07
C ARG A 118 5.41 -10.04 10.15
N ALA A 119 5.07 -9.21 9.18
CA ALA A 119 5.53 -7.82 9.08
C ALA A 119 4.72 -6.87 9.99
N ARG A 120 3.44 -7.16 10.24
CA ARG A 120 2.52 -6.30 11.00
C ARG A 120 2.92 -6.07 12.46
N GLY A 121 2.28 -5.09 13.11
CA GLY A 121 2.50 -4.73 14.51
C GLY A 121 3.84 -4.03 14.82
N ARG A 122 4.60 -3.65 13.80
CA ARG A 122 5.86 -2.89 13.93
C ARG A 122 6.16 -2.10 12.66
N PHE A 123 7.06 -1.13 12.76
CA PHE A 123 7.64 -0.46 11.61
C PHE A 123 8.88 -1.20 11.12
N HIS A 124 9.04 -1.22 9.80
CA HIS A 124 10.25 -1.61 9.10
C HIS A 124 10.88 -0.37 8.47
N SER A 125 12.20 -0.37 8.33
CA SER A 125 12.91 0.69 7.62
C SER A 125 13.22 0.24 6.21
N VAL A 126 12.74 0.99 5.21
CA VAL A 126 13.01 0.69 3.80
C VAL A 126 13.75 1.87 3.17
N ASN A 127 14.88 1.55 2.54
CA ASN A 127 15.64 2.53 1.78
C ASN A 127 15.01 2.69 0.37
N LEU A 128 14.65 3.92 0.02
CA LEU A 128 14.11 4.31 -1.28
C LEU A 128 15.14 5.02 -2.17
N GLY A 129 16.43 4.88 -1.87
CA GLY A 129 17.54 5.50 -2.56
C GLY A 129 18.19 6.58 -1.69
N ASP A 130 17.64 7.79 -1.76
CA ASP A 130 18.13 8.99 -1.07
C ASP A 130 17.63 9.12 0.38
N ARG A 131 16.55 8.41 0.73
CA ARG A 131 15.99 8.42 2.09
C ARG A 131 15.52 7.06 2.57
N THR A 132 15.46 6.92 3.89
CA THR A 132 14.86 5.76 4.57
C THR A 132 13.48 6.14 5.09
N VAL A 133 12.46 5.35 4.72
CA VAL A 133 11.07 5.57 5.14
C VAL A 133 10.60 4.46 6.07
N ALA A 134 9.70 4.82 6.98
CA ALA A 134 9.07 3.88 7.88
C ALA A 134 7.92 3.15 7.17
N VAL A 135 7.88 1.84 7.27
CA VAL A 135 6.91 0.98 6.57
C VAL A 135 6.13 0.15 7.58
N ALA A 136 4.82 0.33 7.62
CA ALA A 136 3.90 -0.53 8.36
C ALA A 136 3.20 -1.49 7.38
N ALA A 137 2.94 -2.72 7.80
CA ALA A 137 2.16 -3.68 7.04
C ALA A 137 0.81 -3.92 7.73
N THR A 138 -0.26 -4.03 6.94
CA THR A 138 -1.58 -4.42 7.43
C THR A 138 -2.33 -5.26 6.39
N PHE A 139 -3.45 -5.87 6.80
CA PHE A 139 -4.23 -6.72 5.93
C PHE A 139 -4.98 -5.93 4.86
N HIS A 140 -5.05 -6.50 3.66
CA HIS A 140 -5.80 -5.91 2.56
C HIS A 140 -7.31 -5.82 2.90
N PRO A 141 -8.03 -4.73 2.58
CA PRO A 141 -9.46 -4.56 2.88
C PRO A 141 -10.33 -5.71 2.36
N ARG A 142 -10.06 -6.22 1.15
CA ARG A 142 -10.72 -7.43 0.61
C ARG A 142 -10.58 -8.66 1.51
N LEU A 143 -9.45 -8.84 2.17
CA LEU A 143 -9.24 -9.93 3.14
C LEU A 143 -10.06 -9.68 4.41
N LEU A 144 -10.07 -8.45 4.92
CA LEU A 144 -10.83 -8.06 6.11
C LEU A 144 -12.36 -8.20 5.94
N LEU A 145 -12.87 -8.02 4.72
CA LEU A 145 -14.28 -8.29 4.40
C LEU A 145 -14.61 -9.78 4.49
N ARG A 146 -13.69 -10.65 4.06
CA ARG A 146 -13.86 -12.11 4.13
C ARG A 146 -13.58 -12.68 5.52
N ARG A 147 -12.69 -12.04 6.28
CA ARG A 147 -12.28 -12.45 7.63
C ARG A 147 -12.38 -11.27 8.61
N PRO A 148 -13.59 -10.93 9.07
CA PRO A 148 -13.81 -9.79 9.96
C PRO A 148 -13.05 -9.88 11.29
N ALA A 149 -12.70 -11.08 11.76
CA ALA A 149 -11.90 -11.28 12.97
C ALA A 149 -10.54 -10.56 12.92
N LEU A 150 -9.96 -10.38 11.73
CA LEU A 150 -8.68 -9.68 11.53
C LEU A 150 -8.81 -8.15 11.59
N LYS A 151 -10.01 -7.59 11.76
CA LYS A 151 -10.20 -6.14 11.80
C LYS A 151 -9.62 -5.50 13.06
N ALA A 152 -9.68 -6.18 14.20
CA ALA A 152 -9.09 -5.68 15.44
C ALA A 152 -7.56 -5.53 15.30
N GLU A 153 -6.95 -6.54 14.68
CA GLU A 153 -5.55 -6.54 14.30
C GLU A 153 -5.21 -5.38 13.35
N ALA A 154 -5.94 -5.24 12.24
CA ALA A 154 -5.71 -4.15 11.28
C ALA A 154 -5.90 -2.76 11.91
N TRP A 155 -6.85 -2.62 12.83
CA TRP A 155 -7.06 -1.38 13.56
C TRP A 155 -5.86 -0.99 14.42
N ALA A 156 -5.24 -1.95 15.12
CA ALA A 156 -4.02 -1.69 15.88
C ALA A 156 -2.85 -1.21 14.99
N ASP A 157 -2.71 -1.78 13.78
CA ASP A 157 -1.71 -1.32 12.81
C ASP A 157 -1.97 0.14 12.38
N LEU A 158 -3.24 0.48 12.11
CA LEU A 158 -3.63 1.85 11.73
C LEU A 158 -3.39 2.87 12.84
N GLN A 159 -3.70 2.52 14.09
CA GLN A 159 -3.42 3.38 15.24
C GLN A 159 -1.92 3.64 15.40
N MET A 160 -1.07 2.63 15.17
CA MET A 160 0.38 2.79 15.19
C MET A 160 0.87 3.76 14.10
N VAL A 161 0.31 3.67 12.89
CA VAL A 161 0.59 4.62 11.80
C VAL A 161 0.16 6.04 12.18
N ALA A 162 -1.08 6.20 12.65
CA ALA A 162 -1.62 7.50 13.06
C ALA A 162 -0.78 8.16 14.16
N ALA A 163 -0.39 7.40 15.18
CA ALA A 163 0.41 7.90 16.30
C ALA A 163 1.77 8.45 15.84
N ARG A 164 2.41 7.80 14.86
CA ARG A 164 3.67 8.28 14.29
C ARG A 164 3.48 9.56 13.48
N MET A 165 2.39 9.66 12.71
CA MET A 165 2.07 10.87 11.94
C MET A 165 1.83 12.09 12.84
N THR A 166 1.13 11.90 13.97
CA THR A 166 0.92 12.99 14.95
C THR A 166 2.18 13.35 15.74
N GLY A 167 3.11 12.40 15.92
CA GLY A 167 4.37 12.61 16.64
C GLY A 167 5.48 13.29 15.83
N GLY A 168 5.32 13.44 14.51
CA GLY A 168 6.29 14.09 13.61
C GLY A 168 6.29 15.62 13.63
N GLY A 169 5.36 16.25 14.36
CA GLY A 169 5.22 17.70 14.48
C GLY A 169 6.18 18.40 15.45
N SER A 170 7.17 17.70 16.00
CA SER A 170 8.12 18.27 16.96
C SER A 170 9.57 18.09 16.51
N GLN A 171 9.99 18.91 15.56
CA GLN A 171 11.37 19.38 15.52
C GLN A 171 11.34 20.90 15.32
N CYS A 172 11.33 21.60 16.45
CA CYS A 172 11.29 23.05 16.56
C CYS A 172 12.53 23.72 15.97
N ALA A 173 12.26 24.93 15.47
CA ALA A 173 13.19 26.04 15.30
C ALA A 173 14.01 26.37 16.57
#